data_AF-K6UM33-F1
#
_entry.id   AF-K6UM33-F1
#
_cell.length_a   1.000
_cell.length_b   1.000
_cell.length_c   1.000
_cell.angle_alpha   90.00
_cell.angle_beta   90.00
_cell.angle_gamma   90.00
#
_symmetry.space_group_name_H-M   'P 1'
#
loop_
_entity.id
_entity.type
_entity.pdbx_description
1 polymer ?
#
loop_
_entity_poly.entity_id
_entity_poly.type
_entity_poly.pdbx_seq_one_letter_code
_entity_poly.pdbx_strand_id
1 'polypeptide(L)'
;MHRDLLEKERLMQRHEKHVKNRVVDNVIADVTCTGQGKTYLRKNEAAFEDYQTREKEKLKSFVKIENRRKENLQRNEDRWKLAEVNAQKEKDKTCALQKMPFKSEKNKTKCHHDIINHGYLNYNESIKMEMKKNVTVDA
;
A
#
# COMPACT_ATOMS: atom_id res chain seq x y z
N MET A 1 -25.81 54.87 -74.31
CA MET A 1 -27.17 54.31 -74.18
C MET A 1 -27.16 52.81 -73.87
N HIS A 2 -26.57 51.92 -74.69
CA HIS A 2 -26.43 50.49 -74.31
C HIS A 2 -25.17 50.13 -73.51
N ARG A 3 -24.07 50.87 -73.71
CA ARG A 3 -22.81 50.63 -73.01
C ARG A 3 -22.91 50.93 -71.51
N ASP A 4 -23.65 52.00 -71.17
CA ASP A 4 -23.85 52.45 -69.78
C ASP A 4 -24.68 51.46 -68.97
N LEU A 5 -25.65 50.78 -69.62
CA LEU A 5 -26.43 49.71 -69.01
C LEU A 5 -25.57 48.47 -68.69
N LEU A 6 -24.72 48.06 -69.64
CA LEU A 6 -23.79 46.94 -69.46
C LEU A 6 -22.72 47.23 -68.40
N GLU A 7 -22.29 48.49 -68.28
CA GLU A 7 -21.34 48.91 -67.25
C GLU A 7 -21.98 48.95 -65.86
N LYS A 8 -23.25 49.38 -65.77
CA LYS A 8 -24.05 49.34 -64.54
C LYS A 8 -24.32 47.91 -64.08
N GLU A 9 -24.65 46.98 -64.98
CA GLU A 9 -24.77 45.55 -64.68
C GLU A 9 -23.45 44.95 -64.20
N ARG A 10 -22.33 45.28 -64.86
CA ARG A 10 -21.00 44.81 -64.46
C ARG A 10 -20.58 45.32 -63.08
N LEU A 11 -20.97 46.55 -62.72
CA LEU A 11 -20.76 47.14 -61.40
C LEU A 11 -21.66 46.49 -60.34
N MET A 12 -22.93 46.18 -60.65
CA MET A 12 -23.83 45.44 -59.76
C MET A 12 -23.29 44.03 -59.46
N GLN A 13 -22.85 43.29 -60.49
CA GLN A 13 -22.24 41.96 -60.32
C GLN A 13 -20.93 41.99 -59.52
N ARG A 14 -20.13 43.06 -59.61
CA ARG A 14 -18.95 43.24 -58.74
C ARG A 14 -19.34 43.51 -57.28
N HIS A 15 -20.37 44.31 -57.04
CA HIS A 15 -20.90 44.53 -55.69
C HIS A 15 -21.51 43.25 -55.09
N GLU A 16 -22.06 42.38 -55.94
CA GLU A 16 -22.59 41.07 -55.54
C GLU A 16 -21.48 40.03 -55.26
N LYS A 17 -20.31 40.11 -55.92
CA LYS A 17 -19.12 39.33 -55.50
C LYS A 17 -18.54 39.80 -54.17
N HIS A 18 -18.83 41.04 -53.78
CA HIS A 18 -18.60 41.55 -52.42
C HIS A 18 -19.83 41.37 -51.53
N VAL A 19 -20.70 40.40 -51.83
CA VAL A 19 -21.65 39.86 -50.86
C VAL A 19 -20.86 39.54 -49.61
N LYS A 20 -21.09 40.44 -48.65
CA LYS A 20 -20.85 40.38 -47.22
C LYS A 20 -20.35 39.00 -46.84
N ASN A 21 -19.12 38.93 -46.32
CA ASN A 21 -18.80 37.91 -45.33
C ASN A 21 -19.89 38.02 -44.27
N ARG A 22 -20.95 37.24 -44.43
CA ARG A 22 -21.83 36.89 -43.34
C ARG A 22 -20.84 36.20 -42.43
N VAL A 23 -20.50 36.86 -41.33
CA VAL A 23 -19.87 36.21 -40.19
C VAL A 23 -20.92 35.17 -39.77
N VAL A 24 -20.91 34.04 -40.47
CA VAL A 24 -21.46 32.81 -39.96
C VAL A 24 -20.57 32.59 -38.77
N ASP A 25 -21.16 32.68 -37.59
CA ASP A 25 -20.49 32.44 -36.32
C ASP A 25 -19.45 31.34 -36.54
N ASN A 26 -18.22 31.55 -36.06
CA ASN A 26 -17.13 30.56 -36.14
C ASN A 26 -17.44 29.30 -35.30
N VAL A 27 -18.69 28.88 -35.23
CA VAL A 27 -19.15 27.58 -34.80
C VAL A 27 -18.71 26.61 -35.88
N ILE A 28 -17.49 26.09 -35.72
CA ILE A 28 -17.14 24.81 -36.33
C ILE A 28 -18.22 23.85 -35.86
N ALA A 29 -19.14 23.47 -36.74
CA ALA A 29 -20.11 22.44 -36.44
C ALA A 29 -19.35 21.11 -36.34
N ASP A 30 -19.60 20.34 -35.28
CA ASP A 30 -19.08 18.98 -35.15
C ASP A 30 -19.72 18.09 -36.20
N VAL A 31 -19.21 18.18 -37.42
CA VAL A 31 -19.47 17.16 -38.42
C VAL A 31 -18.71 15.93 -37.94
N THR A 32 -19.41 15.07 -37.22
CA THR A 32 -18.99 13.69 -37.02
C THR A 32 -18.86 13.08 -38.41
N CYS A 33 -17.66 13.08 -38.98
CA CYS A 33 -17.39 12.35 -40.21
C CYS A 33 -17.64 10.87 -39.91
N THR A 34 -18.84 10.38 -40.23
CA THR A 34 -19.29 8.99 -40.12
C THR A 34 -18.62 8.09 -41.17
N GLY A 35 -17.32 8.28 -41.39
CA GLY A 35 -16.58 7.66 -42.49
C GLY A 35 -15.83 6.38 -42.12
N GLN A 36 -15.36 6.20 -40.88
CA GLN A 36 -14.39 5.10 -40.59
C GLN A 36 -14.44 4.55 -39.15
N GLY A 37 -15.51 4.77 -38.39
CA GLY A 37 -15.59 4.29 -37.00
C GLY A 37 -14.55 4.92 -36.05
N LYS A 38 -13.87 5.98 -36.48
CA LYS A 38 -12.90 6.74 -35.68
C LYS A 38 -13.58 8.02 -35.17
N THR A 39 -13.74 8.11 -33.87
CA THR A 39 -14.21 9.32 -33.19
C THR A 39 -13.01 10.23 -32.96
N TYR A 40 -13.01 11.41 -33.58
CA TYR A 40 -11.99 12.43 -33.36
C TYR A 40 -12.52 13.46 -32.37
N LEU A 41 -11.82 13.64 -31.25
CA LEU A 41 -12.10 14.71 -30.30
C LEU A 41 -11.42 16.00 -30.74
N ARG A 42 -12.01 17.15 -30.40
CA ARG A 42 -11.31 18.42 -30.58
C ARG A 42 -10.08 18.45 -29.68
N LYS A 43 -9.03 19.15 -30.10
CA LYS A 43 -7.74 19.18 -29.39
C LYS A 43 -7.87 19.44 -27.89
N ASN A 44 -8.75 20.36 -27.48
CA ASN A 44 -8.96 20.69 -26.08
C ASN A 44 -9.70 19.58 -25.31
N GLU A 45 -10.68 18.93 -25.95
CA GLU A 45 -11.41 17.80 -25.37
C GLU A 45 -10.50 16.57 -25.22
N ALA A 46 -9.69 16.28 -26.24
CA ALA A 46 -8.68 15.22 -26.17
C ALA A 46 -7.68 15.47 -25.03
N ALA A 47 -7.18 16.70 -24.89
CA ALA A 47 -6.26 17.06 -23.82
C ALA A 47 -6.89 16.93 -22.41
N PHE A 48 -8.19 17.21 -22.30
CA PHE A 48 -8.94 17.05 -21.05
C PHE A 48 -9.17 15.59 -20.69
N GLU A 49 -9.54 14.75 -21.66
CA GLU A 49 -9.68 13.29 -21.47
C GLU A 49 -8.34 12.64 -21.09
N ASP A 50 -7.24 13.04 -21.72
CA ASP A 50 -5.88 12.59 -21.36
C ASP A 50 -5.49 13.00 -19.94
N TYR A 51 -5.85 14.22 -19.53
CA TYR A 51 -5.66 14.67 -18.15
C TYR A 51 -6.46 13.82 -17.17
N GLN A 52 -7.76 13.63 -17.40
CA GLN A 52 -8.60 12.78 -16.54
C GLN A 52 -8.09 11.35 -16.44
N THR A 53 -7.63 10.78 -17.55
CA THR A 53 -7.09 9.42 -17.59
C THR A 53 -5.84 9.32 -16.70
N ARG A 54 -4.91 10.27 -16.82
CA ARG A 54 -3.71 10.33 -15.97
C ARG A 54 -4.05 10.47 -14.49
N GLU A 55 -5.02 11.30 -14.13
CA GLU A 55 -5.45 11.45 -12.73
C GLU A 55 -6.09 10.18 -12.18
N LYS A 56 -6.93 9.49 -12.99
CA LYS A 56 -7.51 8.18 -12.63
C LYS A 56 -6.43 7.12 -12.43
N GLU A 57 -5.41 7.09 -13.28
CA GLU A 57 -4.28 6.16 -13.14
C GLU A 57 -3.43 6.44 -11.90
N LYS A 58 -3.14 7.71 -11.60
CA LYS A 58 -2.47 8.11 -10.36
C LYS A 58 -3.26 7.64 -9.14
N LEU A 59 -4.58 7.87 -9.12
CA LEU A 59 -5.42 7.43 -8.02
C LEU A 59 -5.40 5.91 -7.85
N LYS A 60 -5.52 5.14 -8.95
CA LYS A 60 -5.38 3.68 -8.92
C LYS A 60 -4.03 3.24 -8.34
N SER A 61 -2.95 3.94 -8.66
CA SER A 61 -1.62 3.64 -8.13
C SER A 61 -1.55 3.85 -6.61
N PHE A 62 -2.14 4.94 -6.09
CA PHE A 62 -2.19 5.20 -4.65
C PHE A 62 -3.02 4.17 -3.91
N VAL A 63 -4.20 3.81 -4.44
CA VAL A 63 -5.04 2.76 -3.85
C VAL A 63 -4.29 1.42 -3.79
N LYS A 64 -3.53 1.06 -4.83
CA LYS A 64 -2.73 -0.16 -4.85
C LYS A 64 -1.66 -0.17 -3.77
N ILE A 65 -0.96 0.96 -3.58
CA ILE A 65 0.05 1.11 -2.52
C ILE A 65 -0.59 0.97 -1.14
N GLU A 66 -1.73 1.63 -0.93
CA GLU A 66 -2.43 1.63 0.36
C GLU A 66 -2.97 0.24 0.71
N ASN A 67 -3.54 -0.48 -0.25
CA ASN A 67 -3.97 -1.87 -0.03
C ASN A 67 -2.79 -2.76 0.35
N ARG A 68 -1.65 -2.62 -0.33
CA ARG A 68 -0.44 -3.38 -0.02
C ARG A 68 0.11 -3.06 1.38
N ARG A 69 0.00 -1.81 1.83
CA ARG A 69 0.36 -1.40 3.20
C ARG A 69 -0.53 -2.10 4.22
N LYS A 70 -1.85 -2.10 4.01
CA LYS A 70 -2.81 -2.79 4.89
C LYS A 70 -2.53 -4.29 4.99
N GLU A 71 -2.32 -4.95 3.85
CA GLU A 71 -1.96 -6.37 3.81
C GLU A 71 -0.63 -6.67 4.55
N ASN A 72 0.37 -5.80 4.40
CA ASN A 72 1.64 -5.95 5.12
C ASN A 72 1.46 -5.80 6.63
N LEU A 73 0.65 -4.82 7.06
CA LEU A 73 0.36 -4.59 8.46
C LEU A 73 -0.33 -5.81 9.07
N GLN A 74 -1.37 -6.32 8.41
CA GLN A 74 -2.10 -7.52 8.84
C GLN A 74 -1.16 -8.73 8.98
N ARG A 75 -0.31 -8.97 7.98
CA ARG A 75 0.66 -10.08 8.03
C ARG A 75 1.65 -9.95 9.19
N ASN A 76 2.07 -8.74 9.52
CA ASN A 76 2.95 -8.51 10.66
C ASN A 76 2.22 -8.75 11.99
N GLU A 77 0.99 -8.26 12.13
CA GLU A 77 0.17 -8.53 13.32
C GLU A 77 -0.05 -10.04 13.52
N ASP A 78 -0.35 -10.78 12.46
CA ASP A 78 -0.56 -12.22 12.53
C ASP A 78 0.71 -12.97 12.90
N ARG A 79 1.88 -12.52 12.40
CA ARG A 79 3.19 -13.06 12.81
C ARG A 79 3.46 -12.83 14.30
N TRP A 80 3.16 -11.63 14.81
CA TRP A 80 3.33 -11.33 16.23
C TRP A 80 2.39 -12.15 17.12
N LYS A 81 1.12 -12.28 16.75
CA LYS A 81 0.15 -13.14 17.44
C LYS A 81 0.63 -14.59 17.49
N LEU A 82 1.14 -15.12 16.38
CA LEU A 82 1.68 -16.48 16.34
C LEU A 82 2.92 -16.64 17.23
N ALA A 83 3.82 -15.65 17.23
CA ALA A 83 5.00 -15.66 18.08
C ALA A 83 4.64 -15.68 19.58
N GLU A 84 3.64 -14.89 19.97
CA GLU A 84 3.11 -14.86 21.34
C GLU A 84 2.52 -16.22 21.76
N VAL A 85 1.68 -16.82 20.91
CA VAL A 85 1.12 -18.15 21.15
C VAL A 85 2.22 -19.21 21.26
N ASN A 86 3.25 -19.14 20.43
CA ASN A 86 4.36 -20.08 20.48
C ASN A 86 5.20 -19.90 21.75
N ALA A 87 5.49 -18.67 22.15
CA ALA A 87 6.18 -18.38 23.40
C ALA A 87 5.40 -18.93 24.61
N GLN A 88 4.08 -18.76 24.62
CA GLN A 88 3.22 -19.31 25.67
C GLN A 88 3.26 -20.86 25.67
N LYS A 89 3.19 -21.50 24.50
CA LYS A 89 3.31 -22.96 24.39
C LYS A 89 4.65 -23.50 24.91
N GLU A 90 5.77 -22.82 24.63
CA GLU A 90 7.07 -23.23 25.16
C GLU A 90 7.15 -23.04 26.69
N LYS A 91 6.56 -21.97 27.21
CA LYS A 91 6.42 -21.78 28.67
C LYS A 91 5.57 -22.89 29.31
N ASP A 92 4.46 -23.27 28.68
CA ASP A 92 3.59 -24.33 29.19
C ASP A 92 4.29 -25.70 29.15
N LYS A 93 5.03 -26.00 28.06
CA LYS A 93 5.85 -27.22 27.96
C LYS A 93 6.92 -27.29 29.05
N THR A 94 7.65 -26.20 29.26
CA THR A 94 8.70 -26.15 30.29
C THR A 94 8.10 -26.29 31.70
N CYS A 95 6.99 -25.63 31.98
CA CYS A 95 6.24 -25.82 33.23
C CYS A 95 5.74 -27.26 33.40
N ALA A 96 5.24 -27.90 32.34
CA ALA A 96 4.77 -29.28 32.39
C ALA A 96 5.93 -30.25 32.67
N LEU A 97 7.10 -30.06 32.04
CA LEU A 97 8.31 -30.84 32.29
C LEU A 97 8.79 -30.70 33.74
N GLN A 98 8.79 -29.48 34.29
CA GLN A 98 9.15 -29.23 35.69
C GLN A 98 8.19 -29.89 36.70
N LYS A 99 6.91 -30.00 36.34
CA LYS A 99 5.89 -30.66 37.17
C LYS A 99 5.87 -32.18 37.01
N MET A 100 6.62 -32.75 36.06
CA MET A 100 6.68 -34.20 35.91
C MET A 100 7.39 -34.82 37.12
N PRO A 101 6.79 -35.82 37.78
CA PRO A 101 7.47 -36.56 38.82
C PRO A 101 8.68 -37.27 38.22
N PHE A 102 9.85 -37.10 38.84
CA PHE A 102 11.09 -37.76 38.42
C PHE A 102 10.87 -39.27 38.41
N LYS A 103 10.88 -39.90 37.21
CA LYS A 103 10.69 -41.34 37.13
C LYS A 103 11.93 -42.07 37.66
N SER A 104 11.66 -42.79 38.74
CA SER A 104 12.43 -43.84 39.41
C SER A 104 13.33 -43.40 40.57
N GLU A 105 12.84 -43.75 41.75
CA GLU A 105 13.58 -43.88 43.02
C GLU A 105 14.85 -44.74 42.86
N LYS A 106 14.90 -45.62 41.84
CA LYS A 106 16.05 -46.46 41.49
C LYS A 106 17.17 -45.76 40.69
N ASN A 107 16.94 -44.58 40.11
CA ASN A 107 17.96 -43.83 39.36
C ASN A 107 18.58 -42.67 40.15
N LYS A 108 18.01 -42.26 41.30
CA LYS A 108 18.61 -41.25 42.18
C LYS A 108 20.00 -41.66 42.69
N THR A 109 20.25 -42.95 42.88
CA THR A 109 21.53 -43.47 43.39
C THR A 109 22.61 -43.65 42.33
N LYS A 110 22.27 -43.64 41.03
CA LYS A 110 23.23 -43.81 39.92
C LYS A 110 23.63 -42.50 39.23
N CYS A 111 22.94 -41.40 39.51
CA CYS A 111 23.32 -40.08 39.03
C CYS A 111 24.20 -39.40 40.09
N HIS A 112 25.53 -39.55 39.99
CA HIS A 112 26.50 -38.82 40.82
C HIS A 112 26.69 -37.35 40.40
N HIS A 113 25.91 -36.88 39.43
CA HIS A 113 25.77 -35.46 39.20
C HIS A 113 24.57 -35.05 40.04
N ASP A 114 24.83 -34.33 41.14
CA ASP A 114 23.81 -33.52 41.76
C ASP A 114 23.18 -32.72 40.63
N ILE A 115 21.95 -33.07 40.24
CA ILE A 115 21.15 -32.21 39.39
C ILE A 115 21.00 -30.97 40.24
N ILE A 116 21.82 -29.96 39.95
CA ILE A 116 21.68 -28.64 40.50
C ILE A 116 20.27 -28.25 40.11
N ASN A 117 19.35 -28.40 41.07
CA ASN A 117 18.10 -27.70 41.02
C ASN A 117 18.52 -26.23 40.98
N HIS A 118 18.65 -25.69 39.78
CA HIS A 118 18.48 -24.28 39.55
C HIS A 118 16.99 -24.00 39.79
N GLY A 119 16.50 -24.27 41.02
CA GLY A 119 15.49 -23.43 41.60
C GLY A 119 16.10 -22.05 41.49
N TYR A 120 15.50 -21.21 40.66
CA TYR A 120 15.90 -19.83 40.54
C TYR A 120 15.93 -19.27 41.95
N LEU A 121 17.12 -19.19 42.55
CA LEU A 121 17.33 -18.54 43.83
C LEU A 121 16.81 -17.14 43.61
N ASN A 122 15.78 -16.75 44.36
CA ASN A 122 15.37 -15.36 44.32
C ASN A 122 16.60 -14.52 44.73
N TYR A 123 16.68 -13.28 44.26
CA TYR A 123 17.83 -12.41 44.49
C TYR A 123 18.24 -12.34 45.98
N ASN A 124 17.28 -12.39 46.89
CA ASN A 124 17.53 -12.37 48.33
C ASN A 124 18.18 -13.67 48.86
N GLU A 125 17.86 -14.83 48.28
CA GLU A 125 18.51 -16.10 48.63
C GLU A 125 19.94 -16.20 48.05
N SER A 126 20.18 -15.61 46.88
CA SER A 126 21.54 -15.48 46.32
C SER A 126 22.45 -14.67 47.24
N ILE A 127 21.99 -13.50 47.71
CA ILE A 127 22.75 -12.66 48.63
C ILE A 127 23.08 -13.41 49.93
N LYS A 128 22.13 -14.15 50.51
CA LYS A 128 22.37 -14.91 51.75
C LYS A 128 23.45 -15.99 51.59
N MET A 129 23.50 -16.65 50.42
CA MET A 129 24.51 -17.66 50.12
C MET A 129 25.89 -17.03 49.92
N GLU A 130 25.95 -15.87 49.27
CA GLU A 130 27.18 -15.12 49.07
C GLU A 130 27.75 -14.59 50.40
N MET A 131 26.90 -14.06 51.28
CA MET A 131 27.31 -13.66 52.63
C MET A 131 27.82 -14.83 53.47
N LYS A 132 27.24 -16.03 53.35
CA LYS A 132 27.71 -17.23 54.05
C LYS A 132 29.10 -17.68 53.60
N LYS A 133 29.43 -17.56 52.30
CA LYS A 133 30.76 -17.91 51.79
C LYS A 133 31.85 -17.02 52.37
N ASN A 134 31.55 -15.75 52.61
CA ASN A 134 32.51 -14.81 53.17
C ASN A 134 32.75 -14.98 54.68
N VAL A 135 31.87 -15.68 55.40
CA VAL A 135 32.07 -16.01 56.83
C VAL A 135 33.01 -17.21 57.01
N THR A 136 33.11 -18.09 56.01
CA THR A 136 33.97 -19.29 56.06
C THR A 136 35.40 -19.09 55.56
N VAL A 137 35.76 -17.87 55.12
CA VAL A 137 37.12 -17.58 54.63
C VAL A 137 38.06 -17.09 55.75
N ASP A 138 37.51 -16.69 56.91
CA ASP A 138 38.28 -16.25 58.07
C ASP A 138 38.16 -17.20 59.29
N ALA A 139 38.23 -18.52 59.06
CA ALA A 139 38.34 -19.53 60.12
C ALA A 139 39.44 -20.57 59.82
#